data_AF-A0A2H0QAD1-F1
#
_entry.id   AF-A0A2H0QAD1-F1
#
_cell.length_a   1.000
_cell.length_b   1.000
_cell.length_c   1.000
_cell.angle_alpha   90.00
_cell.angle_beta   90.00
_cell.angle_gamma   90.00
#
_symmetry.space_group_name_H-M   'P 1'
#
loop_
_entity.id
_entity.type
_entity.pdbx_description
1 polymer ?
#
loop_
_entity_poly.entity_id
_entity_poly.type
_entity_poly.pdbx_seq_one_letter_code
_entity_poly.pdbx_strand_id
1 'polypeptide(L)'
;MEQNSLIPDHFNTPGLSALFSDKKLRLVELQNKVLKLNAMAETLDPYKEIPTETQEELKSLGILVLDDPFAITNQLVVILEDTVEELHKLESELGA
;
A
#
# COMPACT_ATOMS: atom_id res chain seq x y z
N MET A 1 -55.29 12.18 9.19
CA MET A 1 -54.40 12.35 8.01
C MET A 1 -53.76 13.71 8.24
N GLU A 2 -52.47 13.90 8.49
CA GLU A 2 -51.26 13.14 8.16
C GLU A 2 -50.22 13.36 9.27
N GLN A 3 -49.62 12.28 9.80
CA GLN A 3 -48.43 12.36 10.64
C GLN A 3 -47.22 12.43 9.72
N ASN A 4 -46.76 13.64 9.42
CA ASN A 4 -45.50 13.83 8.69
C ASN A 4 -44.37 13.86 9.72
N SER A 5 -43.91 12.68 10.12
CA SER A 5 -42.72 12.52 10.95
C SER A 5 -41.52 12.96 10.14
N LEU A 6 -41.05 14.20 10.38
CA LEU A 6 -39.73 14.65 9.94
C LEU A 6 -38.71 13.63 10.45
N ILE A 7 -38.13 12.87 9.53
CA ILE A 7 -36.93 12.09 9.79
C ILE A 7 -35.86 13.12 10.15
N PRO A 8 -35.23 13.08 11.33
CA PRO A 8 -34.20 14.05 11.67
C PRO A 8 -33.00 13.87 10.74
N ASP A 9 -32.61 14.95 10.07
CA ASP A 9 -31.43 15.12 9.20
C ASP A 9 -30.08 14.97 9.95
N HIS A 10 -29.93 13.90 10.74
CA HIS A 10 -28.74 13.67 11.57
C HIS A 10 -27.88 12.48 11.14
N PHE A 11 -27.89 12.08 9.87
CA PHE A 11 -27.05 10.99 9.38
C PHE A 11 -26.34 11.20 8.03
N ASN A 12 -26.19 12.45 7.58
CA ASN A 12 -25.22 12.78 6.52
C ASN A 12 -24.02 13.51 7.13
N THR A 13 -23.15 12.75 7.80
CA THR A 13 -21.76 13.18 8.05
C THR A 13 -20.89 12.69 6.89
N PRO A 14 -20.64 13.50 5.85
CA PRO A 14 -19.83 13.09 4.70
C PRO A 14 -18.38 12.70 5.04
N GLY A 15 -17.90 13.01 6.26
CA GLY A 15 -16.54 12.68 6.69
C GLY A 15 -16.28 11.19 6.96
N LEU A 16 -17.20 10.48 7.62
CA LEU A 16 -16.97 9.09 8.04
C LEU A 16 -16.91 8.11 6.86
N SER A 17 -17.83 8.26 5.90
CA SER A 17 -17.90 7.39 4.71
C SER A 17 -16.73 7.62 3.75
N ALA A 18 -16.27 8.88 3.62
CA ALA A 18 -15.11 9.22 2.80
C ALA A 18 -13.82 8.62 3.41
N LEU A 19 -13.59 8.83 4.71
CA LEU A 19 -12.42 8.28 5.41
C LEU A 19 -12.34 6.75 5.34
N PHE A 20 -13.48 6.06 5.42
CA PHE A 20 -13.52 4.60 5.29
C PHE A 20 -13.19 4.14 3.87
N SER A 21 -13.59 4.92 2.86
CA SER A 21 -13.28 4.65 1.45
C SER A 21 -11.78 4.87 1.18
N ASP A 22 -11.19 5.91 1.74
CA ASP A 22 -9.75 6.21 1.64
C ASP A 22 -8.91 5.11 2.30
N LYS A 23 -9.30 4.65 3.51
CA LYS A 23 -8.62 3.53 4.18
C LYS A 23 -8.69 2.23 3.37
N LYS A 24 -9.83 1.92 2.75
CA LYS A 24 -9.97 0.75 1.88
C LYS A 24 -9.11 0.86 0.63
N LEU A 25 -9.06 2.03 0.00
CA LEU A 25 -8.19 2.26 -1.16
C LEU A 25 -6.73 2.04 -0.77
N ARG A 26 -6.29 2.63 0.35
CA ARG A 26 -4.93 2.46 0.88
C ARG A 26 -4.60 0.99 1.17
N LEU A 27 -5.54 0.23 1.70
CA LEU A 27 -5.36 -1.22 1.95
C LEU A 27 -5.09 -1.97 0.64
N VAL A 28 -5.86 -1.69 -0.42
CA VAL A 28 -5.64 -2.30 -1.74
C VAL A 28 -4.28 -1.87 -2.32
N GLU A 29 -3.88 -0.62 -2.17
CA GLU A 29 -2.57 -0.14 -2.58
C GLU A 29 -1.42 -0.88 -1.89
N LEU A 30 -1.53 -1.07 -0.56
CA LEU A 30 -0.53 -1.79 0.23
C LEU A 30 -0.44 -3.26 -0.17
N GLN A 31 -1.58 -3.93 -0.35
CA GLN A 31 -1.61 -5.32 -0.83
C GLN A 31 -0.94 -5.44 -2.21
N ASN A 32 -1.24 -4.53 -3.13
CA ASN A 32 -0.60 -4.50 -4.45
C ASN A 32 0.90 -4.23 -4.35
N LYS A 33 1.33 -3.35 -3.43
CA LYS A 33 2.75 -3.06 -3.21
C LYS A 33 3.49 -4.28 -2.66
N VAL A 34 2.93 -4.99 -1.68
CA VAL A 34 3.50 -6.25 -1.15
C VAL A 34 3.65 -7.29 -2.26
N LEU A 35 2.63 -7.48 -3.10
CA LEU A 35 2.70 -8.41 -4.23
C LEU A 35 3.84 -8.06 -5.20
N LYS A 36 4.00 -6.77 -5.53
CA LYS A 36 5.10 -6.31 -6.40
C LYS A 36 6.48 -6.50 -5.75
N LEU A 37 6.63 -6.18 -4.48
CA LEU A 37 7.88 -6.36 -3.75
C LEU A 37 8.29 -7.84 -3.69
N ASN A 38 7.33 -8.75 -3.46
CA ASN A 38 7.57 -10.19 -3.50
C ASN A 38 7.97 -10.67 -4.90
N ALA A 39 7.25 -10.25 -5.94
CA ALA A 39 7.59 -10.59 -7.31
C ALA A 39 9.00 -10.09 -7.69
N MET A 40 9.37 -8.89 -7.23
CA MET A 40 10.71 -8.34 -7.42
C MET A 40 11.75 -9.17 -6.69
N ALA A 41 11.50 -9.58 -5.44
CA ALA A 41 12.42 -10.42 -4.68
C ALA A 41 12.67 -11.80 -5.33
N GLU A 42 11.66 -12.36 -6.01
CA GLU A 42 11.79 -13.65 -6.70
C GLU A 42 12.54 -13.57 -8.03
N THR A 43 12.44 -12.42 -8.72
CA THR A 43 12.92 -12.28 -10.10
C THR A 43 14.22 -11.50 -10.23
N LEU A 44 14.52 -10.62 -9.27
CA LEU A 44 15.69 -9.77 -9.30
C LEU A 44 16.96 -10.55 -8.95
N ASP A 45 17.93 -10.54 -9.86
CA ASP A 45 19.31 -10.94 -9.58
C ASP A 45 20.18 -9.68 -9.47
N PRO A 46 20.47 -9.20 -8.26
CA PRO A 46 21.11 -7.90 -8.05
C PRO A 46 22.60 -7.90 -8.42
N TYR A 47 23.20 -9.07 -8.68
CA TYR A 47 24.60 -9.19 -9.14
C TYR A 47 24.75 -9.10 -10.66
N LYS A 48 23.63 -9.03 -11.39
CA LYS A 48 23.59 -8.86 -12.84
C LYS A 48 23.19 -7.44 -13.21
N GLU A 49 23.44 -7.10 -14.47
CA GLU A 49 22.95 -5.85 -15.04
C GLU A 49 21.41 -5.83 -14.99
N ILE A 50 20.87 -4.80 -14.33
CA ILE A 50 19.43 -4.62 -14.15
C ILE A 50 18.87 -3.87 -15.37
N PRO A 51 17.90 -4.42 -16.11
CA PRO A 51 17.27 -3.73 -17.24
C PRO A 51 16.65 -2.40 -16.82
N THR A 52 16.66 -1.40 -17.71
CA THR A 52 16.11 -0.06 -17.42
C THR A 52 14.67 -0.10 -16.91
N GLU A 53 13.82 -0.96 -17.48
CA GLU A 53 12.44 -1.17 -17.03
C GLU A 53 12.37 -1.61 -15.56
N THR A 54 13.19 -2.59 -15.17
CA THR A 54 13.29 -3.05 -13.78
C THR A 54 13.86 -1.97 -12.87
N GLN A 55 14.80 -1.15 -13.34
CA GLN A 55 15.31 -0.01 -12.56
C GLN A 55 14.22 1.04 -12.28
N GLU A 56 13.36 1.32 -13.26
CA GLU A 56 12.21 2.22 -13.09
C GLU A 56 11.19 1.65 -12.11
N GLU A 57 10.92 0.34 -12.18
CA GLU A 57 10.04 -0.34 -11.23
C GLU A 57 10.60 -0.30 -9.81
N LEU A 58 11.88 -0.62 -9.62
CA LEU A 58 12.56 -0.53 -8.33
C LEU A 58 12.47 0.89 -7.75
N LYS A 59 12.68 1.92 -8.56
CA LYS A 59 12.52 3.33 -8.15
C LYS A 59 11.08 3.65 -7.75
N SER A 60 10.09 3.13 -8.49
CA SER A 60 8.67 3.32 -8.16
C SER A 60 8.28 2.66 -6.82
N LEU A 61 8.99 1.61 -6.44
CA LEU A 61 8.83 0.92 -5.15
C LEU A 61 9.57 1.62 -3.99
N GLY A 62 10.41 2.62 -4.30
CA GLY A 62 11.19 3.37 -3.32
C GLY A 62 12.65 2.91 -3.18
N ILE A 63 13.15 2.04 -4.07
CA ILE A 63 14.53 1.57 -4.08
C ILE A 63 15.34 2.50 -4.99
N LEU A 64 16.21 3.31 -4.38
CA LEU A 64 16.88 4.41 -5.07
C LEU A 64 18.35 4.11 -5.39
N VAL A 65 19.00 3.34 -4.53
CA VAL A 65 20.40 2.92 -4.70
C VAL A 65 20.40 1.58 -5.46
N LEU A 66 20.90 1.61 -6.71
CA LEU A 66 20.89 0.47 -7.65
C LEU A 66 22.29 0.04 -8.11
N ASP A 67 23.34 0.69 -7.60
CA ASP A 67 24.74 0.45 -7.93
C ASP A 67 25.41 -0.61 -7.04
N ASP A 68 24.81 -0.91 -5.89
CA ASP A 68 25.28 -1.93 -4.96
C ASP A 68 24.21 -3.02 -4.74
N PRO A 69 24.51 -4.30 -5.05
CA PRO A 69 23.59 -5.42 -4.85
C PRO A 69 23.06 -5.52 -3.42
N PHE A 70 23.92 -5.26 -2.42
CA PHE A 70 23.53 -5.33 -1.01
C PHE A 70 22.61 -4.18 -0.62
N ALA A 71 22.88 -2.96 -1.09
CA ALA A 71 22.00 -1.83 -0.88
C ALA A 71 20.61 -2.07 -1.49
N ILE A 72 20.54 -2.69 -2.67
CA ILE A 72 19.25 -3.03 -3.30
C ILE A 72 18.47 -4.01 -2.40
N THR A 73 19.09 -5.12 -2.01
CA THR A 73 18.40 -6.12 -1.18
C THR A 73 17.99 -5.56 0.18
N ASN A 74 18.84 -4.73 0.80
CA ASN A 74 18.52 -4.13 2.09
C ASN A 74 17.35 -3.15 2.00
N GLN A 75 17.31 -2.30 0.96
CA GLN A 75 16.17 -1.42 0.73
C GLN A 75 14.90 -2.23 0.46
N LEU A 76 14.99 -3.31 -0.34
CA LEU A 76 13.85 -4.17 -0.64
C LEU A 76 13.28 -4.80 0.63
N VAL A 77 14.14 -5.32 1.52
CA VAL A 77 13.73 -5.91 2.80
C VAL A 77 13.05 -4.88 3.69
N VAL A 78 13.68 -3.72 3.92
CA VAL A 78 13.12 -2.66 4.77
C VAL A 78 11.76 -2.20 4.26
N ILE A 79 11.65 -1.93 2.95
CA ILE A 79 10.40 -1.47 2.35
C ILE A 79 9.31 -2.55 2.46
N LEU A 80 9.67 -3.83 2.30
CA LEU A 80 8.73 -4.93 2.45
C LEU A 80 8.25 -5.05 3.90
N GLU A 81 9.15 -5.02 4.87
CA GLU A 81 8.83 -5.06 6.30
C GLU A 81 7.88 -3.92 6.68
N ASP A 82 8.23 -2.67 6.32
CA ASP A 82 7.41 -1.49 6.58
C ASP A 82 6.02 -1.60 5.93
N THR A 83 5.96 -2.07 4.68
CA THR A 83 4.71 -2.19 3.93
C THR A 83 3.81 -3.27 4.54
N VAL A 84 4.37 -4.40 4.98
CA VAL A 84 3.63 -5.48 5.66
C VAL A 84 3.13 -5.04 7.03
N GLU A 85 3.94 -4.30 7.80
CA GLU A 85 3.52 -3.74 9.08
C GLU A 85 2.36 -2.74 8.91
N GLU A 86 2.46 -1.82 7.93
CA GLU A 86 1.39 -0.87 7.60
C GLU A 86 0.11 -1.60 7.17
N LEU A 87 0.24 -2.64 6.36
CA LEU A 87 -0.89 -3.46 5.91
C LEU A 87 -1.60 -4.12 7.09
N HIS A 88 -0.88 -4.81 7.97
CA HIS A 88 -1.47 -5.49 9.13
C HIS A 88 -2.12 -4.51 10.11
N LYS A 89 -1.50 -3.34 10.31
CA LYS A 89 -2.08 -2.27 11.12
C LYS A 89 -3.41 -1.81 10.54
N LEU A 90 -3.45 -1.54 9.23
CA LEU A 90 -4.65 -1.06 8.56
C LEU A 90 -5.76 -2.12 8.50
N GLU A 91 -5.42 -3.39 8.27
CA GLU A 91 -6.35 -4.52 8.37
C GLU A 91 -6.96 -4.62 9.78
N SER A 92 -6.15 -4.44 10.82
CA SER A 92 -6.63 -4.44 12.21
C SER A 92 -7.55 -3.26 12.51
N GLU A 93 -7.29 -2.07 11.93
CA GLU A 93 -8.14 -0.89 12.08
C GLU A 93 -9.48 -0.97 11.32
N LEU A 94 -9.55 -1.78 10.25
CA LEU A 94 -10.76 -1.97 9.42
C LEU A 94 -11.57 -3.20 9.84
N GLY A 95 -10.93 -4.19 10.48
CA GLY A 95 -11.53 -5.44 10.93
C GLY A 95 -12.04 -5.43 12.39
N ALA A 96 -11.79 -4.36 13.15
CA ALA A 96 -12.32 -4.11 14.49
C ALA A 96 -13.54 -3.17 14.45
#